data_AF-A0AA90JAT5-F1
#
_entry.id   AF-A0AA90JAT5-F1
#
_cell.length_a   1.000
_cell.length_b   1.000
_cell.length_c   1.000
_cell.angle_alpha   90.00
_cell.angle_beta   90.00
_cell.angle_gamma   90.00
#
_symmetry.space_group_name_H-M   'P 1'
#
loop_
_entity.id
_entity.type
_entity.pdbx_description
1 polymer ?
#
loop_
_entity_poly.entity_id
_entity_poly.type
_entity_poly.pdbx_seq_one_letter_code
_entity_poly.pdbx_strand_id
1 'polypeptide(L)'
;MVLKKPRRFETTDRAHADLFNNVVDQLNKNDELIADLVKEAEKNSKAYTDTHTNNVTVHINDAERTRWNSGQLFKLTENNGKVFYKGSAETTDYNTLTETGMYLIYNEGVNSPPSSNRVFLLVMSFGNTLVQCAYESYKGVQSYFRFRKSDSVTWTSWQTQETTIGAQAKVDAHEQKSNLHINETERAKWNDAQLYKITDDNGKRTKLENGTDLLTLPTGIYYAYGHVVQNNPVENDSSWFNYDVIEANSGRKTIQAWRSYDNSLWLGTIHTDGIFKGWKKVMTVEDFNKRTYVDTYDHENSSVSAEENVPTKLVFGVTRADHLEEYNISNSEITLKNSGLYLIRLYVTSKNITVNSENILSCYVGGKEYQRLGIWYPATTGNTCVLFLQQKFAAGDKVTFYITPRSTGKTINIATAYVTMSQIG
;
A
#
# COMPACT_ATOMS: atom_id res chain seq x y z
N MET A 1 29.14 113.45 22.93
CA MET A 1 30.24 114.17 23.61
C MET A 1 29.94 115.68 23.57
N VAL A 2 30.10 116.39 24.68
CA VAL A 2 29.93 117.87 24.72
C VAL A 2 31.31 118.51 24.55
N LEU A 3 31.51 119.26 23.46
CA LEU A 3 32.74 120.01 23.21
C LEU A 3 32.88 121.13 24.24
N LYS A 4 34.01 121.19 24.95
CA LYS A 4 34.34 122.29 25.87
C LYS A 4 35.24 123.27 25.12
N LYS A 5 34.74 124.47 24.82
CA LYS A 5 35.51 125.50 24.12
C LYS A 5 36.42 126.27 25.09
N PRO A 6 37.70 126.52 24.77
CA PRO A 6 38.55 127.40 25.57
C PRO A 6 37.99 128.82 25.65
N ARG A 7 38.20 129.49 26.77
CA ARG A 7 37.85 130.91 26.95
C ARG A 7 38.72 131.81 26.07
N ARG A 8 38.19 132.95 25.63
CA ARG A 8 38.96 133.98 24.94
C ARG A 8 39.99 134.65 25.86
N PHE A 9 41.05 135.18 25.27
CA PHE A 9 42.10 135.92 25.95
C PHE A 9 41.80 137.41 25.96
N GLU A 10 41.92 138.05 27.13
CA GLU A 10 41.58 139.46 27.36
C GLU A 10 42.80 140.19 27.96
N THR A 11 43.23 141.29 27.32
CA THR A 11 44.34 142.16 27.75
C THR A 11 44.13 143.59 27.23
N THR A 12 44.83 144.57 27.79
CA THR A 12 44.81 145.97 27.33
C THR A 12 45.51 146.16 25.98
N ASP A 13 46.37 145.22 25.56
CA ASP A 13 47.01 145.21 24.26
C ASP A 13 46.19 144.41 23.23
N ARG A 14 45.48 145.14 22.38
CA ARG A 14 44.60 144.57 21.37
C ARG A 14 45.32 143.68 20.35
N ALA A 15 46.57 144.01 19.98
CA ALA A 15 47.30 143.26 18.97
C ALA A 15 47.67 141.85 19.48
N HIS A 16 48.09 141.74 20.74
CA HIS A 16 48.36 140.45 21.38
C HIS A 16 47.09 139.64 21.63
N ALA A 17 45.98 140.29 22.01
CA ALA A 17 44.68 139.62 22.17
C ALA A 17 44.19 139.02 20.85
N ASP A 18 44.29 139.76 19.74
CA ASP A 18 43.84 139.30 18.43
C ASP A 18 44.67 138.11 17.91
N LEU A 19 46.00 138.14 18.09
CA LEU A 19 46.87 137.03 17.69
C LEU A 19 46.54 135.73 18.45
N PHE A 20 46.38 135.81 19.77
CA PHE A 20 46.08 134.63 20.59
C PHE A 20 44.65 134.12 20.34
N ASN A 21 43.67 135.02 20.20
CA ASN A 21 42.30 134.63 19.91
C ASN A 21 42.16 134.01 18.51
N ASN A 22 43.00 134.38 17.53
CA ASN A 22 43.04 133.72 16.23
C ASN A 22 43.43 132.23 16.36
N VAL A 23 44.42 131.93 17.20
CA VAL A 23 44.83 130.54 17.50
C VAL A 23 43.71 129.79 18.23
N VAL A 24 43.03 130.43 19.21
CA VAL A 24 41.88 129.84 19.91
C VAL A 24 40.72 129.55 18.96
N ASP A 25 40.41 130.46 18.03
CA ASP A 25 39.38 130.25 17.01
C ASP A 25 39.74 129.09 16.07
N GLN A 26 41.01 128.94 15.70
CA GLN A 26 41.48 127.80 14.91
C GLN A 26 41.40 126.47 15.68
N LEU A 27 41.74 126.46 16.97
CA LEU A 27 41.60 125.28 17.83
C LEU A 27 40.12 124.85 17.95
N ASN A 28 39.21 125.80 18.17
CA ASN A 28 37.78 125.51 18.21
C ASN A 28 37.27 124.91 16.90
N LYS A 29 37.71 125.42 15.74
CA LYS A 29 37.39 124.84 14.42
C LYS A 29 37.94 123.42 14.28
N ASN A 30 39.17 123.18 14.71
CA ASN A 30 39.78 121.85 14.67
C ASN A 30 39.02 120.86 15.56
N ASP A 31 38.61 121.27 16.76
CA ASP A 31 37.84 120.43 17.69
C ASP A 31 36.45 120.07 17.13
N GLU A 32 35.78 121.03 16.49
CA GLU A 32 34.51 120.79 15.78
C GLU A 32 34.71 119.81 14.61
N LEU A 33 35.75 119.99 13.80
CA LEU A 33 36.09 119.06 12.71
C LEU A 33 36.38 117.66 13.22
N ILE A 34 37.16 117.50 14.30
CA ILE A 34 37.44 116.20 14.90
C ILE A 34 36.16 115.56 15.42
N ALA A 35 35.30 116.31 16.10
CA ALA A 35 34.04 115.79 16.61
C ALA A 35 33.13 115.29 15.48
N ASP A 36 33.08 116.01 14.36
CA ASP A 36 32.29 115.58 13.20
C ASP A 36 32.91 114.38 12.48
N LEU A 37 34.25 114.32 12.35
CA LEU A 37 34.95 113.14 11.84
C LEU A 37 34.70 111.90 12.73
N VAL A 38 34.66 112.05 14.05
CA VAL A 38 34.35 110.94 14.98
C VAL A 38 32.91 110.46 14.80
N LYS A 39 31.93 111.38 14.71
CA LYS A 39 30.53 111.00 14.44
C LYS A 39 30.39 110.28 13.10
N GLU A 40 31.08 110.78 12.08
CA GLU A 40 31.05 110.17 10.75
C GLU A 40 31.75 108.80 10.76
N ALA A 41 32.87 108.64 11.47
CA ALA A 41 33.51 107.34 11.66
C ALA A 41 32.61 106.34 12.40
N GLU A 42 31.92 106.77 13.46
CA GLU A 42 30.96 105.93 14.19
C GLU A 42 29.78 105.52 13.29
N LYS A 43 29.23 106.46 12.52
CA LYS A 43 28.16 106.20 11.56
C LYS A 43 28.61 105.23 10.46
N ASN A 44 29.81 105.41 9.93
CA ASN A 44 30.39 104.53 8.91
C ASN A 44 30.67 103.12 9.45
N SER A 45 31.19 103.02 10.68
CA SER A 45 31.37 101.74 11.37
C SER A 45 30.02 101.04 11.57
N LYS A 46 28.99 101.77 12.02
CA LYS A 46 27.64 101.23 12.17
C LYS A 46 27.05 100.77 10.84
N ALA A 47 27.17 101.58 9.79
CA ALA A 47 26.68 101.22 8.46
C ALA A 47 27.35 99.95 7.93
N TYR A 48 28.65 99.81 8.14
CA TYR A 48 29.38 98.59 7.81
C TYR A 48 28.89 97.37 8.61
N THR A 49 28.76 97.49 9.94
CA THR A 49 28.30 96.38 10.80
C THR A 49 26.86 95.98 10.52
N ASP A 50 25.99 96.95 10.24
CA ASP A 50 24.61 96.69 9.86
C ASP A 50 24.53 95.99 8.50
N THR A 51 25.36 96.41 7.54
CA THR A 51 25.47 95.75 6.22
C THR A 51 25.95 94.31 6.36
N HIS A 52 26.95 94.06 7.20
CA HIS A 52 27.46 92.71 7.46
C HIS A 52 26.40 91.83 8.15
N THR A 53 25.82 92.30 9.26
CA THR A 53 24.85 91.53 10.07
C THR A 53 23.60 91.15 9.27
N ASN A 54 23.18 92.02 8.34
CA ASN A 54 22.02 91.77 7.47
C ASN A 54 22.38 90.98 6.19
N ASN A 55 23.65 90.61 5.98
CA ASN A 55 24.05 89.83 4.82
C ASN A 55 23.73 88.35 5.04
N VAL A 56 22.54 87.94 4.62
CA VAL A 56 22.04 86.55 4.68
C VAL A 56 22.83 85.55 3.83
N THR A 57 23.75 86.01 2.97
CA THR A 57 24.59 85.11 2.15
C THR A 57 25.76 84.56 2.95
N VAL A 58 26.25 85.30 3.96
CA VAL A 58 27.41 84.92 4.76
C VAL A 58 27.05 84.35 6.14
N HIS A 59 25.80 84.50 6.57
CA HIS A 59 25.28 83.96 7.81
C HIS A 59 24.28 82.83 7.55
N ILE A 60 24.50 81.67 8.16
CA ILE A 60 23.49 80.61 8.20
C ILE A 60 22.44 80.93 9.26
N ASN A 61 21.17 80.68 8.96
CA ASN A 61 20.09 80.77 9.94
C ASN A 61 19.92 79.44 10.72
N ASP A 62 19.13 79.48 11.80
CA ASP A 62 18.92 78.30 12.64
C ASP A 62 18.23 77.13 11.90
N ALA A 63 17.39 77.42 10.89
CA ALA A 63 16.75 76.39 10.08
C ALA A 63 17.75 75.72 9.13
N GLU A 64 18.65 76.46 8.50
CA GLU A 64 19.75 75.94 7.69
C GLU A 64 20.71 75.11 8.53
N ARG A 65 21.07 75.61 9.72
CA ARG A 65 21.90 74.86 10.68
C ARG A 65 21.25 73.54 11.06
N THR A 66 19.95 73.56 11.36
CA THR A 66 19.18 72.34 11.67
C THR A 66 19.15 71.39 10.48
N ARG A 67 18.93 71.89 9.27
CA ARG A 67 18.93 71.09 8.04
C ARG A 67 20.29 70.43 7.79
N TRP A 68 21.39 71.16 7.98
CA TRP A 68 22.74 70.64 7.79
C TRP A 68 23.11 69.62 8.86
N ASN A 69 22.81 69.91 10.14
CA ASN A 69 23.08 69.01 11.26
C ASN A 69 22.27 67.71 11.19
N SER A 70 21.04 67.77 10.68
CA SER A 70 20.19 66.60 10.47
C SER A 70 20.45 65.90 9.12
N GLY A 71 21.36 66.43 8.29
CA GLY A 71 21.65 65.88 6.99
C GLY A 71 22.45 64.58 7.06
N GLN A 72 22.16 63.64 6.16
CA GLN A 72 23.02 62.50 5.93
C GLN A 72 24.34 62.99 5.28
N LEU A 73 25.42 63.02 6.04
CA LEU A 73 26.73 63.52 5.56
C LEU A 73 27.53 62.48 4.75
N PHE A 74 27.08 61.23 4.74
CA PHE A 74 27.68 60.16 3.95
C PHE A 74 26.85 59.87 2.69
N LYS A 75 27.49 59.81 1.52
CA LYS A 75 26.78 59.60 0.25
C LYS A 75 26.41 58.13 0.05
N LEU A 76 25.13 57.85 -0.15
CA LEU A 76 24.64 56.53 -0.58
C LEU A 76 24.53 56.42 -2.11
N THR A 77 24.62 57.55 -2.81
CA THR A 77 24.40 57.77 -4.24
C THR A 77 25.33 58.86 -4.79
N GLU A 78 25.33 59.03 -6.12
CA GLU A 78 25.91 60.18 -6.78
C GLU A 78 25.16 61.49 -6.45
N ASN A 79 25.77 62.65 -6.74
CA ASN A 79 25.17 63.98 -6.50
C ASN A 79 23.84 64.21 -7.24
N ASN A 80 23.59 63.45 -8.31
CA ASN A 80 22.38 63.50 -9.12
C ASN A 80 21.28 62.55 -8.61
N GLY A 81 21.50 61.84 -7.50
CA GLY A 81 20.58 60.87 -6.92
C GLY A 81 20.65 59.47 -7.54
N LYS A 82 21.44 59.24 -8.59
CA LYS A 82 21.65 57.91 -9.18
C LYS A 82 22.56 57.06 -8.28
N VAL A 83 22.36 55.75 -8.36
CA VAL A 83 23.29 54.79 -7.75
C VAL A 83 24.69 54.95 -8.33
N PHE A 84 25.73 54.63 -7.56
CA PHE A 84 27.10 54.67 -8.03
C PHE A 84 27.28 53.74 -9.23
N TYR A 85 27.64 54.30 -10.37
CA TYR A 85 27.77 53.53 -11.61
C TYR A 85 29.14 52.87 -11.71
N LYS A 86 29.14 51.56 -11.94
CA LYS A 86 30.32 50.79 -12.34
C LYS A 86 30.17 50.34 -13.79
N GLY A 87 30.94 50.95 -14.69
CA GLY A 87 30.68 50.89 -16.13
C GLY A 87 31.16 49.62 -16.83
N SER A 88 30.75 49.42 -18.08
CA SER A 88 31.18 48.27 -18.90
C SER A 88 32.66 48.27 -19.27
N ALA A 89 33.33 49.43 -19.19
CA ALA A 89 34.75 49.57 -19.51
C ALA A 89 35.70 49.23 -18.36
N GLU A 90 35.17 48.95 -17.16
CA GLU A 90 35.97 48.55 -15.99
C GLU A 90 35.61 47.13 -15.51
N THR A 91 36.50 46.54 -14.71
CA THR A 91 36.23 45.29 -14.00
C THR A 91 35.94 45.60 -12.54
N THR A 92 34.72 45.31 -12.08
CA THR A 92 34.33 45.52 -10.69
C THR A 92 34.64 44.29 -9.86
N ASP A 93 35.46 44.40 -8.82
CA ASP A 93 35.52 43.37 -7.79
C ASP A 93 34.43 43.62 -6.73
N TYR A 94 33.48 42.70 -6.62
CA TYR A 94 32.41 42.80 -5.62
C TYR A 94 32.98 42.75 -4.20
N ASN A 95 34.13 42.12 -3.97
CA ASN A 95 34.75 42.07 -2.64
C ASN A 95 35.34 43.41 -2.19
N THR A 96 35.60 44.34 -3.12
CA THR A 96 36.10 45.69 -2.79
C THR A 96 34.98 46.69 -2.54
N LEU A 97 33.73 46.34 -2.86
CA LEU A 97 32.55 47.19 -2.60
C LEU A 97 32.08 47.01 -1.15
N THR A 98 32.82 47.64 -0.22
CA THR A 98 32.63 47.47 1.22
C THR A 98 31.96 48.65 1.92
N GLU A 99 31.83 49.77 1.23
CA GLU A 99 31.19 50.98 1.76
C GLU A 99 29.66 50.87 1.61
N THR A 100 28.92 51.39 2.58
CA THR A 100 27.46 51.42 2.51
C THR A 100 27.04 52.25 1.29
N GLY A 101 26.18 51.72 0.43
CA GLY A 101 25.79 52.45 -0.77
C GLY A 101 24.95 51.63 -1.73
N MET A 102 24.42 52.33 -2.73
CA MET A 102 23.68 51.72 -3.83
C MET A 102 24.53 51.83 -5.09
N TYR A 103 24.70 50.70 -5.78
CA TYR A 103 25.56 50.60 -6.96
C TYR A 103 24.78 49.98 -8.14
N LEU A 104 25.09 50.43 -9.35
CA LEU A 104 24.75 49.70 -10.58
C LEU A 104 26.05 49.16 -11.17
N ILE A 105 26.17 47.84 -11.23
CA ILE A 105 27.32 47.15 -11.80
C ILE A 105 26.94 46.70 -13.20
N TYR A 106 27.47 47.40 -14.19
CA TYR A 106 27.20 47.21 -15.62
C TYR A 106 28.39 46.52 -16.31
N ASN A 107 28.96 45.52 -15.64
CA ASN A 107 29.97 44.61 -16.14
C ASN A 107 29.80 43.25 -15.44
N GLU A 108 30.45 42.20 -15.94
CA GLU A 108 30.41 40.87 -15.29
C GLU A 108 30.99 40.90 -13.87
N GLY A 109 32.00 41.74 -13.65
CA GLY A 109 32.76 41.82 -12.42
C GLY A 109 33.48 40.52 -12.05
N VAL A 110 34.17 40.54 -10.91
CA VAL A 110 34.76 39.37 -10.27
C VAL A 110 34.19 39.21 -8.87
N ASN A 111 34.17 37.97 -8.36
CA ASN A 111 33.47 37.61 -7.12
C ASN A 111 31.97 37.96 -7.13
N SER A 112 31.39 38.05 -8.32
CA SER A 112 30.01 38.41 -8.58
C SER A 112 29.04 37.29 -8.19
N PRO A 113 27.72 37.58 -8.03
CA PRO A 113 26.72 36.54 -7.86
C PRO A 113 26.60 35.65 -9.12
N PRO A 114 26.09 34.41 -8.99
CA PRO A 114 25.79 33.58 -10.16
C PRO A 114 24.87 34.33 -11.13
N SER A 115 25.22 34.42 -12.42
CA SER A 115 24.49 35.20 -13.46
C SER A 115 24.57 36.73 -13.29
N SER A 116 25.77 37.28 -13.40
CA SER A 116 26.15 38.66 -13.07
C SER A 116 25.93 39.73 -14.14
N ASN A 117 25.05 39.53 -15.12
CA ASN A 117 24.86 40.56 -16.14
C ASN A 117 23.92 41.67 -15.62
N ARG A 118 24.49 42.86 -15.37
CA ARG A 118 23.79 44.07 -14.96
C ARG A 118 23.04 43.92 -13.62
N VAL A 119 23.74 44.27 -12.54
CA VAL A 119 23.27 44.07 -11.16
C VAL A 119 23.09 45.39 -10.44
N PHE A 120 21.93 45.58 -9.81
CA PHE A 120 21.78 46.58 -8.75
C PHE A 120 22.24 45.98 -7.43
N LEU A 121 23.26 46.57 -6.82
CA LEU A 121 23.86 46.09 -5.57
C LEU A 121 23.56 47.09 -4.46
N LEU A 122 22.98 46.60 -3.37
CA LEU A 122 22.92 47.31 -2.10
C LEU A 122 24.00 46.75 -1.16
N VAL A 123 24.88 47.63 -0.69
CA VAL A 123 25.86 47.30 0.34
C VAL A 123 25.42 47.95 1.64
N MET A 124 25.29 47.16 2.71
CA MET A 124 25.00 47.65 4.06
C MET A 124 26.12 47.23 4.98
N SER A 125 26.96 48.20 5.38
CA SER A 125 28.20 47.98 6.12
C SER A 125 28.07 48.35 7.60
N PHE A 126 28.56 47.48 8.47
CA PHE A 126 28.69 47.66 9.91
C PHE A 126 30.11 47.27 10.34
N GLY A 127 31.06 48.20 10.18
CA GLY A 127 32.48 47.94 10.39
C GLY A 127 33.01 46.90 9.41
N ASN A 128 33.58 45.80 9.92
CA ASN A 128 34.11 44.72 9.08
C ASN A 128 33.03 43.79 8.52
N THR A 129 31.89 43.71 9.19
CA THR A 129 30.75 42.88 8.77
C THR A 129 29.86 43.68 7.85
N LEU A 130 29.49 43.11 6.71
CA LEU A 130 28.56 43.76 5.80
C LEU A 130 27.74 42.73 5.02
N VAL A 131 26.59 43.16 4.53
CA VAL A 131 25.77 42.38 3.60
C VAL A 131 25.75 43.05 2.24
N GLN A 132 25.80 42.20 1.22
CA GLN A 132 25.57 42.58 -0.17
C GLN A 132 24.28 41.93 -0.63
N CYS A 133 23.32 42.74 -1.08
CA CYS A 133 22.08 42.29 -1.70
C CYS A 133 22.11 42.69 -3.17
N ALA A 134 22.05 41.70 -4.06
CA ALA A 134 22.21 41.88 -5.50
C ALA A 134 20.89 41.56 -6.20
N TYR A 135 20.42 42.47 -7.04
CA TYR A 135 19.24 42.30 -7.87
C TYR A 135 19.67 42.26 -9.33
N GLU A 136 19.50 41.08 -9.95
CA GLU A 136 19.76 40.87 -11.36
C GLU A 136 18.68 41.61 -12.17
N SER A 137 19.09 42.42 -13.16
CA SER A 137 18.16 43.31 -13.86
C SER A 137 18.06 43.08 -15.36
N TYR A 138 18.84 42.14 -15.91
CA TYR A 138 18.76 41.77 -17.31
C TYR A 138 17.52 40.89 -17.58
N LYS A 139 17.24 39.90 -16.73
CA LYS A 139 16.02 39.08 -16.75
C LYS A 139 15.03 39.46 -15.65
N GLY A 140 15.50 39.98 -14.52
CA GLY A 140 14.64 40.37 -13.39
C GLY A 140 14.06 39.20 -12.63
N VAL A 141 14.72 38.03 -12.67
CA VAL A 141 14.18 36.76 -12.11
C VAL A 141 14.93 36.26 -10.89
N GLN A 142 16.05 36.90 -10.54
CA GLN A 142 16.95 36.44 -9.49
C GLN A 142 17.39 37.60 -8.59
N SER A 143 17.40 37.33 -7.28
CA SER A 143 18.09 38.15 -6.31
C SER A 143 19.00 37.28 -5.46
N TYR A 144 20.10 37.88 -5.03
CA TYR A 144 21.17 37.23 -4.31
C TYR A 144 21.52 37.99 -3.05
N PHE A 145 22.02 37.30 -2.05
CA PHE A 145 22.65 37.93 -0.90
C PHE A 145 23.88 37.16 -0.43
N ARG A 146 24.81 37.88 0.21
CA ARG A 146 25.95 37.30 0.92
C ARG A 146 26.43 38.24 2.01
N PHE A 147 27.26 37.70 2.91
CA PHE A 147 27.85 38.45 4.01
C PHE A 147 29.38 38.41 3.94
N ARG A 148 30.03 39.53 4.29
CA ARG A 148 31.43 39.51 4.74
C ARG A 148 31.45 39.33 6.25
N LYS A 149 32.27 38.42 6.75
CA LYS A 149 32.42 38.17 8.18
C LYS A 149 33.20 39.30 8.86
N SER A 150 33.14 39.35 10.18
CA SER A 150 33.83 40.35 11.01
C SER A 150 35.35 40.31 10.92
N ASP A 151 35.93 39.24 10.37
CA ASP A 151 37.36 39.06 10.13
C ASP A 151 37.92 39.95 9.00
N SER A 152 37.06 40.72 8.33
CA SER A 152 37.39 41.61 7.21
C SER A 152 38.00 40.89 5.99
N VAL A 153 37.90 39.58 5.87
CA VAL A 153 38.49 38.86 4.72
C VAL A 153 37.52 37.85 4.14
N THR A 154 36.79 37.13 4.99
CA THR A 154 35.99 36.00 4.56
C THR A 154 34.61 36.43 4.08
N TRP A 155 34.25 36.00 2.87
CA TRP A 155 32.90 36.12 2.32
C TRP A 155 32.14 34.79 2.40
N THR A 156 30.85 34.84 2.73
CA THR A 156 29.98 33.70 2.48
C THR A 156 29.73 33.54 0.98
N SER A 157 29.47 32.31 0.54
CA SER A 157 28.97 32.08 -0.82
C SER A 157 27.67 32.86 -1.06
N TRP A 158 27.49 33.35 -2.29
CA TRP A 158 26.22 33.92 -2.72
C TRP A 158 25.07 32.93 -2.56
N GLN A 159 24.00 33.38 -1.90
CA GLN A 159 22.76 32.65 -1.77
C GLN A 159 21.71 33.29 -2.67
N THR A 160 20.87 32.48 -3.31
CA THR A 160 19.75 32.96 -4.14
C THR A 160 18.50 33.05 -3.27
N GLN A 161 17.69 34.09 -3.43
CA GLN A 161 16.35 34.14 -2.83
C GLN A 161 15.36 33.44 -3.76
N GLU A 162 14.64 32.45 -3.23
CA GLU A 162 13.60 31.76 -3.99
C GLU A 162 12.39 32.66 -4.21
N THR A 163 11.76 32.58 -5.38
CA THR A 163 10.51 33.31 -5.68
C THR A 163 9.32 32.37 -5.54
N THR A 164 8.11 32.91 -5.33
CA THR A 164 6.88 32.10 -5.31
C THR A 164 6.66 31.37 -6.64
N ILE A 165 6.98 32.04 -7.76
CA ILE A 165 6.93 31.45 -9.12
C ILE A 165 7.95 30.32 -9.26
N GLY A 166 9.19 30.52 -8.79
CA GLY A 166 10.23 29.49 -8.84
C GLY A 166 9.92 28.27 -7.98
N ALA A 167 9.38 28.50 -6.78
CA ALA A 167 8.90 27.43 -5.91
C ALA A 167 7.74 26.65 -6.55
N GLN A 168 6.74 27.33 -7.13
CA GLN A 168 5.64 26.69 -7.83
C GLN A 168 6.13 25.88 -9.03
N ALA A 169 7.02 26.42 -9.85
CA ALA A 169 7.58 25.70 -11.00
C ALA A 169 8.32 24.41 -10.59
N LYS A 170 9.00 24.41 -9.44
CA LYS A 170 9.62 23.19 -8.88
C LYS A 170 8.58 22.17 -8.41
N VAL A 171 7.48 22.62 -7.83
CA VAL A 171 6.36 21.75 -7.40
C VAL A 171 5.65 21.18 -8.63
N ASP A 172 5.33 21.98 -9.63
CA ASP A 172 4.68 21.53 -10.87
C ASP A 172 5.56 20.48 -11.58
N ALA A 173 6.88 20.74 -11.66
CA ALA A 173 7.84 19.79 -12.23
C ALA A 173 7.96 18.50 -11.42
N HIS A 174 7.66 18.52 -10.11
CA HIS A 174 7.59 17.33 -9.27
C HIS A 174 6.26 16.58 -9.48
N GLU A 175 5.13 17.29 -9.50
CA GLU A 175 3.79 16.72 -9.71
C GLU A 175 3.70 15.96 -11.05
N GLN A 176 4.38 16.46 -12.09
CA GLN A 176 4.46 15.79 -13.39
C GLN A 176 5.24 14.46 -13.38
N LYS A 177 5.98 14.13 -12.31
CA LYS A 177 6.70 12.85 -12.17
C LYS A 177 5.75 11.74 -11.71
N SER A 178 4.83 11.36 -12.60
CA SER A 178 3.79 10.36 -12.34
C SER A 178 4.32 9.00 -11.88
N ASN A 179 5.55 8.64 -12.22
CA ASN A 179 6.18 7.39 -11.76
C ASN A 179 6.51 7.38 -10.25
N LEU A 180 6.49 8.52 -9.58
CA LEU A 180 6.69 8.64 -8.12
C LEU A 180 5.38 8.59 -7.33
N HIS A 181 4.24 8.72 -8.02
CA HIS A 181 2.93 8.86 -7.40
C HIS A 181 1.99 7.78 -7.89
N ILE A 182 1.39 7.03 -6.97
CA ILE A 182 0.25 6.20 -7.33
C ILE A 182 -0.95 7.10 -7.59
N ASN A 183 -1.60 6.91 -8.74
CA ASN A 183 -2.86 7.58 -9.00
C ASN A 183 -4.02 6.90 -8.26
N GLU A 184 -5.20 7.51 -8.27
CA GLU A 184 -6.37 6.99 -7.57
C GLU A 184 -6.81 5.61 -8.08
N THR A 185 -6.67 5.35 -9.38
CA THR A 185 -6.95 4.04 -9.99
C THR A 185 -5.97 2.96 -9.51
N GLU A 186 -4.68 3.27 -9.42
CA GLU A 186 -3.66 2.34 -8.90
C GLU A 186 -3.87 2.07 -7.41
N ARG A 187 -4.22 3.10 -6.63
CA ARG A 187 -4.56 2.97 -5.21
C ARG A 187 -5.75 2.04 -5.00
N ALA A 188 -6.82 2.20 -5.79
CA ALA A 188 -7.97 1.30 -5.75
C ALA A 188 -7.55 -0.15 -6.06
N LYS A 189 -6.77 -0.38 -7.13
CA LYS A 189 -6.24 -1.71 -7.47
C LYS A 189 -5.47 -2.35 -6.32
N TRP A 190 -4.66 -1.58 -5.60
CA TRP A 190 -3.87 -2.10 -4.47
C TRP A 190 -4.74 -2.39 -3.25
N ASN A 191 -5.69 -1.51 -2.93
CA ASN A 191 -6.60 -1.68 -1.81
C ASN A 191 -7.54 -2.88 -2.00
N ASP A 192 -7.95 -3.15 -3.24
CA ASP A 192 -8.83 -4.26 -3.60
C ASP A 192 -8.05 -5.56 -3.91
N ALA A 193 -6.71 -5.54 -3.82
CA ALA A 193 -5.89 -6.70 -4.11
C ALA A 193 -5.95 -7.74 -2.98
N GLN A 194 -5.97 -9.01 -3.39
CA GLN A 194 -5.70 -10.13 -2.48
C GLN A 194 -4.21 -10.10 -2.06
N LEU A 195 -3.93 -9.64 -0.85
CA LEU A 195 -2.55 -9.49 -0.35
C LEU A 195 -1.88 -10.82 0.02
N TYR A 196 -2.68 -11.84 0.29
CA TYR A 196 -2.18 -13.18 0.58
C TYR A 196 -2.14 -14.03 -0.69
N LYS A 197 -0.93 -14.39 -1.12
CA LYS A 197 -0.68 -15.15 -2.34
C LYS A 197 -1.16 -16.60 -2.20
N ILE A 198 -2.12 -17.01 -3.03
CA ILE A 198 -2.67 -18.38 -3.06
C ILE A 198 -2.16 -19.22 -4.25
N THR A 199 -1.64 -18.58 -5.29
CA THR A 199 -1.07 -19.18 -6.52
C THR A 199 0.42 -18.84 -6.65
N ASP A 200 1.14 -19.45 -7.60
CA ASP A 200 2.49 -19.02 -7.98
C ASP A 200 2.49 -17.65 -8.71
N ASP A 201 3.67 -17.14 -9.07
CA ASP A 201 3.83 -15.84 -9.76
C ASP A 201 3.23 -15.78 -11.17
N ASN A 202 2.83 -16.93 -11.73
CA ASN A 202 2.20 -17.06 -13.04
C ASN A 202 0.69 -17.36 -12.93
N GLY A 203 0.12 -17.32 -11.73
CA GLY A 203 -1.28 -17.67 -11.49
C GLY A 203 -1.58 -19.17 -11.57
N LYS A 204 -0.57 -20.04 -11.42
CA LYS A 204 -0.71 -21.50 -11.42
C LYS A 204 -0.69 -22.05 -9.99
N ARG A 205 -1.06 -23.33 -9.85
CA ARG A 205 -0.88 -24.09 -8.59
C ARG A 205 0.61 -24.18 -8.27
N THR A 206 0.94 -24.07 -6.99
CA THR A 206 2.32 -24.19 -6.52
C THR A 206 2.73 -25.66 -6.46
N LYS A 207 3.84 -26.04 -7.11
CA LYS A 207 4.37 -27.41 -7.03
C LYS A 207 4.97 -27.62 -5.64
N LEU A 208 4.61 -28.71 -4.97
CA LEU A 208 5.21 -29.07 -3.69
C LEU A 208 6.57 -29.75 -3.88
N GLU A 209 7.46 -29.53 -2.92
CA GLU A 209 8.74 -30.23 -2.82
C GLU A 209 8.55 -31.66 -2.28
N ASN A 210 9.50 -32.54 -2.59
CA ASN A 210 9.48 -33.91 -2.09
C ASN A 210 9.62 -33.91 -0.56
N GLY A 211 8.78 -34.70 0.12
CA GLY A 211 8.71 -34.80 1.57
C GLY A 211 7.77 -33.79 2.24
N THR A 212 7.16 -32.87 1.48
CA THR A 212 6.22 -31.89 2.05
C THR A 212 5.07 -32.57 2.79
N ASP A 213 4.79 -32.13 4.02
CA ASP A 213 3.63 -32.57 4.78
C ASP A 213 2.40 -31.71 4.48
N LEU A 214 1.40 -32.31 3.84
CA LEU A 214 0.13 -31.66 3.49
C LEU A 214 -0.59 -31.02 4.68
N LEU A 215 -0.43 -31.56 5.90
CA LEU A 215 -1.13 -31.07 7.10
C LEU A 215 -0.53 -29.76 7.64
N THR A 216 0.71 -29.46 7.26
CA THR A 216 1.43 -28.24 7.67
C THR A 216 1.28 -27.09 6.68
N LEU A 217 0.74 -27.36 5.48
CA LEU A 217 0.61 -26.37 4.42
C LEU A 217 -0.21 -25.16 4.89
N PRO A 218 0.23 -23.93 4.54
CA PRO A 218 -0.59 -22.76 4.74
C PRO A 218 -1.68 -22.68 3.67
N THR A 219 -2.60 -21.71 3.80
CA THR A 219 -3.63 -21.45 2.77
C THR A 219 -2.99 -21.36 1.39
N GLY A 220 -3.54 -22.04 0.40
CA GLY A 220 -3.02 -22.02 -0.96
C GLY A 220 -3.53 -23.18 -1.81
N ILE A 221 -3.19 -23.11 -3.09
CA ILE A 221 -3.52 -24.16 -4.05
C ILE A 221 -2.23 -24.77 -4.62
N TYR A 222 -2.12 -26.08 -4.51
CA TYR A 222 -0.89 -26.83 -4.71
C TYR A 222 -1.09 -28.03 -5.63
N TYR A 223 0.02 -28.64 -6.06
CA TYR A 223 0.03 -29.93 -6.75
C TYR A 223 1.33 -30.69 -6.52
N ALA A 224 1.27 -32.03 -6.56
CA ALA A 224 2.43 -32.91 -6.45
C ALA A 224 2.11 -34.31 -6.96
N TYR A 225 3.12 -35.17 -7.06
CA TYR A 225 2.88 -36.61 -7.13
C TYR A 225 2.49 -37.14 -5.74
N GLY A 226 1.51 -38.04 -5.67
CA GLY A 226 1.01 -38.54 -4.37
C GLY A 226 2.10 -39.19 -3.50
N HIS A 227 3.00 -39.96 -4.12
CA HIS A 227 4.08 -40.67 -3.45
C HIS A 227 5.22 -39.78 -2.96
N VAL A 228 5.29 -38.51 -3.37
CA VAL A 228 6.36 -37.60 -2.94
C VAL A 228 5.98 -36.72 -1.77
N VAL A 229 4.73 -36.75 -1.30
CA VAL A 229 4.25 -35.93 -0.16
C VAL A 229 3.80 -36.81 0.99
N GLN A 230 3.87 -36.27 2.21
CA GLN A 230 3.38 -36.95 3.41
C GLN A 230 1.89 -36.70 3.60
N ASN A 231 1.20 -37.63 4.25
CA ASN A 231 -0.23 -37.54 4.56
C ASN A 231 -1.16 -37.44 3.32
N ASN A 232 -0.73 -37.97 2.17
CA ASN A 232 -1.58 -38.11 0.97
C ASN A 232 -2.78 -39.04 1.26
N PRO A 233 -3.98 -38.79 0.69
CA PRO A 233 -5.15 -39.68 0.87
C PRO A 233 -4.96 -41.12 0.38
N VAL A 234 -4.03 -41.34 -0.55
CA VAL A 234 -3.70 -42.67 -1.06
C VAL A 234 -2.19 -42.87 -0.87
N GLU A 235 -1.84 -43.90 -0.12
CA GLU A 235 -0.44 -44.23 0.18
C GLU A 235 0.29 -44.70 -1.09
N ASN A 236 1.53 -44.23 -1.28
CA ASN A 236 2.42 -44.63 -2.39
C ASN A 236 1.83 -44.47 -3.82
N ASP A 237 0.94 -43.51 -4.04
CA ASP A 237 0.29 -43.28 -5.34
C ASP A 237 1.17 -42.44 -6.30
N SER A 238 1.47 -42.97 -7.49
CA SER A 238 2.31 -42.27 -8.50
C SER A 238 1.56 -41.27 -9.37
N SER A 239 0.27 -41.07 -9.14
CA SER A 239 -0.56 -40.12 -9.89
C SER A 239 -0.28 -38.67 -9.48
N TRP A 240 -0.66 -37.74 -10.34
CA TRP A 240 -0.68 -36.32 -10.01
C TRP A 240 -1.91 -35.99 -9.16
N PHE A 241 -1.65 -35.32 -8.04
CA PHE A 241 -2.65 -34.79 -7.14
C PHE A 241 -2.60 -33.28 -7.12
N ASN A 242 -3.77 -32.69 -6.90
CA ASN A 242 -3.95 -31.28 -6.63
C ASN A 242 -4.48 -31.14 -5.20
N TYR A 243 -4.01 -30.12 -4.49
CA TYR A 243 -4.37 -29.89 -3.09
C TYR A 243 -4.83 -28.45 -2.89
N ASP A 244 -6.02 -28.26 -2.35
CA ASP A 244 -6.53 -26.93 -1.95
C ASP A 244 -6.62 -26.91 -0.43
N VAL A 245 -5.83 -26.01 0.17
CA VAL A 245 -5.73 -25.86 1.62
C VAL A 245 -6.28 -24.50 1.99
N ILE A 246 -7.28 -24.47 2.89
CA ILE A 246 -7.83 -23.22 3.43
C ILE A 246 -7.75 -23.30 4.95
N GLU A 247 -6.95 -22.41 5.52
CA GLU A 247 -6.90 -22.20 6.96
C GLU A 247 -8.04 -21.28 7.43
N ALA A 248 -8.67 -21.67 8.54
CA ALA A 248 -9.70 -20.91 9.22
C ALA A 248 -9.23 -20.58 10.65
N ASN A 249 -9.97 -19.72 11.34
CA ASN A 249 -9.65 -19.33 12.70
C ASN A 249 -9.48 -20.54 13.64
N SER A 250 -8.60 -20.36 14.62
CA SER A 250 -8.27 -21.34 15.67
C SER A 250 -7.60 -22.61 15.15
N GLY A 251 -6.67 -22.48 14.19
CA GLY A 251 -5.85 -23.58 13.68
C GLY A 251 -6.61 -24.62 12.85
N ARG A 252 -7.88 -24.35 12.52
CA ARG A 252 -8.68 -25.24 11.67
C ARG A 252 -8.19 -25.16 10.23
N LYS A 253 -8.16 -26.30 9.55
CA LYS A 253 -7.87 -26.33 8.11
C LYS A 253 -8.84 -27.25 7.39
N THR A 254 -9.27 -26.84 6.21
CA THR A 254 -9.94 -27.70 5.25
C THR A 254 -8.96 -28.02 4.14
N ILE A 255 -8.82 -29.30 3.81
CA ILE A 255 -7.95 -29.76 2.72
C ILE A 255 -8.79 -30.56 1.75
N GLN A 256 -8.75 -30.18 0.47
CA GLN A 256 -9.30 -30.97 -0.61
C GLN A 256 -8.14 -31.54 -1.43
N ALA A 257 -8.16 -32.84 -1.70
CA ALA A 257 -7.14 -33.50 -2.50
C ALA A 257 -7.80 -34.21 -3.68
N TRP A 258 -7.28 -34.00 -4.89
CA TRP A 258 -7.90 -34.51 -6.12
C TRP A 258 -6.86 -35.26 -6.94
N ARG A 259 -7.12 -36.53 -7.22
CA ARG A 259 -6.29 -37.31 -8.13
C ARG A 259 -6.74 -37.02 -9.55
N SER A 260 -5.84 -36.42 -10.33
CA SER A 260 -6.15 -35.96 -11.69
C SER A 260 -6.46 -37.09 -12.68
N TYR A 261 -5.98 -38.31 -12.42
CA TYR A 261 -6.13 -39.46 -13.32
C TYR A 261 -7.58 -39.95 -13.45
N ASP A 262 -8.30 -40.04 -12.34
CA ASP A 262 -9.66 -40.60 -12.27
C ASP A 262 -10.68 -39.64 -11.65
N ASN A 263 -10.26 -38.40 -11.38
CA ASN A 263 -11.05 -37.38 -10.68
C ASN A 263 -11.59 -37.81 -9.31
N SER A 264 -10.91 -38.75 -8.65
CA SER A 264 -11.23 -39.07 -7.25
C SER A 264 -10.92 -37.87 -6.35
N LEU A 265 -11.90 -37.50 -5.52
CA LEU A 265 -11.81 -36.39 -4.57
C LEU A 265 -11.82 -36.90 -3.13
N TRP A 266 -10.93 -36.36 -2.30
CA TRP A 266 -10.93 -36.57 -0.85
C TRP A 266 -11.02 -35.25 -0.11
N LEU A 267 -11.73 -35.29 1.01
CA LEU A 267 -11.86 -34.18 1.96
C LEU A 267 -11.17 -34.56 3.27
N GLY A 268 -10.38 -33.62 3.79
CA GLY A 268 -9.69 -33.72 5.07
C GLY A 268 -9.92 -32.46 5.90
N THR A 269 -9.89 -32.60 7.22
CA THR A 269 -10.07 -31.46 8.13
C THR A 269 -9.15 -31.59 9.33
N ILE A 270 -8.49 -30.49 9.69
CA ILE A 270 -7.84 -30.30 10.99
C ILE A 270 -8.80 -29.47 11.84
N HIS A 271 -9.16 -29.97 13.03
CA HIS A 271 -10.09 -29.28 13.92
C HIS A 271 -9.35 -28.32 14.87
N THR A 272 -10.07 -27.60 15.73
CA THR A 272 -9.53 -26.64 16.71
C THR A 272 -8.58 -27.26 17.74
N ASP A 273 -8.53 -28.59 17.85
CA ASP A 273 -7.62 -29.36 18.71
C ASP A 273 -6.28 -29.69 18.01
N GLY A 274 -6.11 -29.26 16.75
CA GLY A 274 -4.95 -29.59 15.92
C GLY A 274 -4.97 -31.02 15.37
N ILE A 275 -6.04 -31.80 15.60
CA ILE A 275 -6.13 -33.20 15.19
C ILE A 275 -6.73 -33.29 13.78
N PHE A 276 -6.01 -33.98 12.90
CA PHE A 276 -6.51 -34.37 11.58
C PHE A 276 -7.58 -35.46 11.70
N LYS A 277 -8.76 -35.23 11.12
CA LYS A 277 -9.92 -36.14 11.21
C LYS A 277 -9.94 -37.24 10.15
N GLY A 278 -8.82 -37.41 9.44
CA GLY A 278 -8.65 -38.40 8.40
C GLY A 278 -9.26 -37.99 7.06
N TRP A 279 -8.88 -38.72 6.01
CA TRP A 279 -9.40 -38.52 4.66
C TRP A 279 -10.75 -39.21 4.47
N LYS A 280 -11.69 -38.52 3.84
CA LYS A 280 -12.97 -39.07 3.39
C LYS A 280 -13.07 -38.95 1.88
N LYS A 281 -13.12 -40.08 1.18
CA LYS A 281 -13.34 -40.10 -0.27
C LYS A 281 -14.77 -39.69 -0.58
N VAL A 282 -14.95 -38.78 -1.53
CA VAL A 282 -16.26 -38.39 -2.05
C VAL A 282 -16.70 -39.43 -3.07
N MET A 283 -17.90 -39.98 -2.90
CA MET A 283 -18.51 -40.92 -3.84
C MET A 283 -19.32 -40.16 -4.88
N THR A 284 -19.07 -40.42 -6.16
CA THR A 284 -19.84 -39.86 -7.26
C THR A 284 -21.05 -40.73 -7.60
N VAL A 285 -21.99 -40.18 -8.38
CA VAL A 285 -23.10 -40.99 -8.95
C VAL A 285 -22.57 -42.11 -9.82
N GLU A 286 -21.47 -41.88 -10.55
CA GLU A 286 -20.82 -42.91 -11.36
C GLU A 286 -20.26 -44.04 -10.47
N ASP A 287 -19.58 -43.70 -9.36
CA ASP A 287 -19.08 -44.69 -8.39
C ASP A 287 -20.22 -45.52 -7.79
N PHE A 288 -21.36 -44.88 -7.51
CA PHE A 288 -22.55 -45.57 -7.01
C PHE A 288 -23.15 -46.50 -8.07
N ASN A 289 -23.27 -46.04 -9.31
CA ASN A 289 -23.84 -46.82 -10.42
C ASN A 289 -22.94 -47.99 -10.85
N LYS A 290 -21.62 -47.90 -10.61
CA LYS A 290 -20.67 -49.00 -10.81
C LYS A 290 -20.83 -50.14 -9.79
N ARG A 291 -21.66 -49.98 -8.75
CA ARG A 291 -21.94 -51.09 -7.82
C ARG A 291 -22.61 -52.24 -8.56
N THR A 292 -22.15 -53.43 -8.25
CA THR A 292 -22.47 -54.63 -9.03
C THR A 292 -23.62 -55.38 -8.39
N TYR A 293 -24.41 -56.04 -9.22
CA TYR A 293 -25.44 -56.93 -8.73
C TYR A 293 -25.60 -58.12 -9.66
N VAL A 294 -26.06 -59.21 -9.08
CA VAL A 294 -26.54 -60.40 -9.76
C VAL A 294 -28.05 -60.44 -9.58
N ASP A 295 -28.78 -60.68 -10.66
CA ASP A 295 -30.23 -60.78 -10.66
C ASP A 295 -30.67 -61.91 -11.58
N THR A 296 -31.03 -63.05 -10.97
CA THR A 296 -31.61 -64.19 -11.68
C THR A 296 -33.08 -63.91 -11.96
N TYR A 297 -33.62 -64.28 -13.11
CA TYR A 297 -35.04 -64.13 -13.39
C TYR A 297 -35.48 -65.13 -14.47
N ASP A 298 -35.76 -66.35 -14.04
CA ASP A 298 -36.23 -67.43 -14.92
C ASP A 298 -37.22 -68.30 -14.16
N HIS A 299 -38.45 -68.34 -14.66
CA HIS A 299 -39.57 -69.03 -14.04
C HIS A 299 -39.70 -70.48 -14.54
N GLU A 300 -38.96 -70.87 -15.57
CA GLU A 300 -39.08 -72.19 -16.20
C GLU A 300 -38.02 -73.17 -15.68
N ASN A 301 -36.83 -72.68 -15.33
CA ASN A 301 -35.70 -73.52 -14.90
C ASN A 301 -35.32 -73.37 -13.41
N SER A 302 -36.24 -72.89 -12.56
CA SER A 302 -36.00 -72.65 -11.13
C SER A 302 -36.81 -73.52 -10.17
N SER A 303 -37.39 -74.62 -10.67
CA SER A 303 -38.21 -75.52 -9.86
C SER A 303 -37.36 -76.56 -9.11
N VAL A 304 -37.74 -76.87 -7.87
CA VAL A 304 -37.08 -77.89 -7.04
C VAL A 304 -38.06 -78.57 -6.10
N SER A 305 -37.86 -79.88 -5.88
CA SER A 305 -38.56 -80.65 -4.85
C SER A 305 -37.73 -80.69 -3.57
N ALA A 306 -38.32 -80.31 -2.44
CA ALA A 306 -37.65 -80.26 -1.14
C ALA A 306 -38.34 -81.22 -0.16
N GLU A 307 -37.57 -82.15 0.39
CA GLU A 307 -38.03 -83.09 1.40
C GLU A 307 -38.08 -82.44 2.78
N GLU A 308 -38.95 -82.97 3.65
CA GLU A 308 -39.06 -82.49 5.02
C GLU A 308 -37.75 -82.74 5.78
N ASN A 309 -37.30 -81.73 6.55
CA ASN A 309 -36.07 -81.73 7.34
C ASN A 309 -34.76 -81.83 6.53
N VAL A 310 -34.82 -81.70 5.20
CA VAL A 310 -33.64 -81.75 4.32
C VAL A 310 -33.36 -80.35 3.74
N PRO A 311 -32.20 -79.74 4.02
CA PRO A 311 -31.77 -78.51 3.34
C PRO A 311 -31.63 -78.78 1.85
N THR A 312 -32.53 -78.18 1.07
CA THR A 312 -32.60 -78.37 -0.37
C THR A 312 -32.11 -77.10 -1.05
N LYS A 313 -31.12 -77.24 -1.93
CA LYS A 313 -30.55 -76.12 -2.69
C LYS A 313 -31.61 -75.58 -3.64
N LEU A 314 -31.86 -74.28 -3.56
CA LEU A 314 -32.65 -73.57 -4.56
C LEU A 314 -31.84 -73.47 -5.83
N VAL A 315 -32.50 -73.73 -6.95
CA VAL A 315 -31.95 -73.53 -8.29
C VAL A 315 -32.55 -72.26 -8.87
N PHE A 316 -31.72 -71.51 -9.57
CA PHE A 316 -32.14 -70.33 -10.31
C PHE A 316 -31.85 -70.58 -11.79
N GLY A 317 -32.66 -70.01 -12.68
CA GLY A 317 -32.35 -70.09 -14.11
C GLY A 317 -31.52 -68.88 -14.56
N VAL A 318 -31.72 -68.46 -15.81
CA VAL A 318 -30.88 -67.42 -16.43
C VAL A 318 -30.92 -66.08 -15.69
N THR A 319 -29.82 -65.34 -15.76
CA THR A 319 -29.70 -63.99 -15.22
C THR A 319 -30.37 -62.97 -16.12
N ARG A 320 -31.15 -62.06 -15.53
CA ARG A 320 -31.57 -60.80 -16.15
C ARG A 320 -30.42 -59.80 -16.18
N ALA A 321 -29.58 -59.82 -15.15
CA ALA A 321 -28.35 -59.05 -15.08
C ALA A 321 -27.31 -59.76 -14.21
N ASP A 322 -26.06 -59.70 -14.64
CA ASP A 322 -24.91 -60.13 -13.86
C ASP A 322 -23.72 -59.24 -14.26
N HIS A 323 -23.50 -58.17 -13.50
CA HIS A 323 -22.51 -57.15 -13.86
C HIS A 323 -21.07 -57.64 -13.86
N LEU A 324 -20.79 -58.73 -13.15
CA LEU A 324 -19.43 -59.22 -12.93
C LEU A 324 -19.25 -60.66 -13.38
N GLU A 325 -20.23 -61.28 -14.04
CA GLU A 325 -20.18 -62.69 -14.41
C GLU A 325 -19.88 -63.59 -13.19
N GLU A 326 -20.57 -63.30 -12.08
CA GLU A 326 -20.40 -63.99 -10.78
C GLU A 326 -21.29 -65.23 -10.69
N TYR A 327 -22.38 -65.30 -11.46
CA TYR A 327 -23.36 -66.36 -11.39
C TYR A 327 -23.02 -67.54 -12.29
N ASN A 328 -22.90 -68.72 -11.68
CA ASN A 328 -22.78 -69.99 -12.36
C ASN A 328 -24.13 -70.71 -12.33
N ILE A 329 -24.80 -70.78 -13.48
CA ILE A 329 -26.13 -71.40 -13.62
C ILE A 329 -26.12 -72.90 -13.32
N SER A 330 -25.12 -73.64 -13.81
CA SER A 330 -25.00 -75.08 -13.60
C SER A 330 -24.92 -75.45 -12.12
N ASN A 331 -24.36 -74.55 -11.32
CA ASN A 331 -24.24 -74.72 -9.88
C ASN A 331 -25.25 -73.89 -9.09
N SER A 332 -26.07 -73.03 -9.69
CA SER A 332 -26.88 -72.04 -8.98
C SER A 332 -26.13 -71.37 -7.82
N GLU A 333 -24.94 -70.87 -8.13
CA GLU A 333 -23.93 -70.35 -7.20
C GLU A 333 -23.46 -68.98 -7.67
N ILE A 334 -23.34 -68.02 -6.75
CA ILE A 334 -22.76 -66.70 -7.00
C ILE A 334 -21.38 -66.66 -6.35
N THR A 335 -20.33 -66.62 -7.16
CA THR A 335 -18.95 -66.45 -6.66
C THR A 335 -18.59 -64.98 -6.65
N LEU A 336 -18.57 -64.36 -5.46
CA LEU A 336 -18.37 -62.92 -5.33
C LEU A 336 -16.95 -62.52 -5.69
N LYS A 337 -16.77 -61.53 -6.55
CA LYS A 337 -15.47 -60.97 -6.93
C LYS A 337 -15.01 -59.86 -5.98
N ASN A 338 -15.95 -59.24 -5.26
CA ASN A 338 -15.67 -58.14 -4.33
C ASN A 338 -16.01 -58.52 -2.89
N SER A 339 -15.24 -57.98 -1.94
CA SER A 339 -15.64 -57.98 -0.53
C SER A 339 -16.54 -56.78 -0.28
N GLY A 340 -17.55 -56.91 0.57
CA GLY A 340 -18.43 -55.78 0.87
C GLY A 340 -19.70 -56.16 1.63
N LEU A 341 -20.56 -55.16 1.83
CA LEU A 341 -21.92 -55.35 2.29
C LEU A 341 -22.84 -55.59 1.09
N TYR A 342 -23.63 -56.66 1.15
CA TYR A 342 -24.58 -57.01 0.11
C TYR A 342 -26.00 -56.98 0.64
N LEU A 343 -26.92 -56.48 -0.19
CA LEU A 343 -28.35 -56.66 -0.02
C LEU A 343 -28.80 -57.84 -0.87
N ILE A 344 -29.34 -58.86 -0.23
CA ILE A 344 -29.93 -60.03 -0.86
C ILE A 344 -31.44 -59.90 -0.79
N ARG A 345 -32.10 -60.21 -1.89
CA ARG A 345 -33.54 -60.32 -2.01
C ARG A 345 -33.85 -61.67 -2.66
N LEU A 346 -34.46 -62.57 -1.89
CA LEU A 346 -34.79 -63.92 -2.33
C LEU A 346 -36.31 -64.06 -2.50
N TYR A 347 -36.74 -64.50 -3.67
CA TYR A 347 -38.12 -64.83 -3.98
C TYR A 347 -38.27 -66.33 -4.15
N VAL A 348 -39.29 -66.90 -3.50
CA VAL A 348 -39.61 -68.33 -3.57
C VAL A 348 -41.12 -68.49 -3.69
N THR A 349 -41.58 -69.20 -4.72
CA THR A 349 -43.00 -69.51 -4.92
C THR A 349 -43.23 -71.01 -4.84
N SER A 350 -44.15 -71.45 -3.99
CA SER A 350 -44.53 -72.85 -3.87
C SER A 350 -45.66 -73.24 -4.82
N LYS A 351 -45.76 -74.54 -5.12
CA LYS A 351 -46.90 -75.15 -5.82
C LYS A 351 -47.83 -75.95 -4.90
N ASN A 352 -47.28 -76.62 -3.89
CA ASN A 352 -48.02 -77.57 -3.04
C ASN A 352 -47.53 -77.58 -1.57
N ILE A 353 -47.02 -76.45 -1.07
CA ILE A 353 -46.49 -76.35 0.30
C ILE A 353 -47.60 -76.60 1.33
N THR A 354 -47.25 -77.12 2.50
CA THR A 354 -48.21 -77.32 3.59
C THR A 354 -48.47 -75.97 4.27
N VAL A 355 -49.74 -75.56 4.34
CA VAL A 355 -50.13 -74.31 5.00
C VAL A 355 -49.64 -74.29 6.44
N ASN A 356 -49.10 -73.16 6.89
CA ASN A 356 -48.51 -72.95 8.22
C ASN A 356 -47.29 -73.85 8.57
N SER A 357 -46.73 -74.59 7.61
CA SER A 357 -45.44 -75.28 7.82
C SER A 357 -44.29 -74.30 7.99
N GLU A 358 -43.24 -74.73 8.68
CA GLU A 358 -42.04 -73.93 8.91
C GLU A 358 -41.06 -74.11 7.76
N ASN A 359 -40.75 -73.04 7.03
CA ASN A 359 -39.82 -73.13 5.89
C ASN A 359 -38.66 -72.16 6.10
N ILE A 360 -37.50 -72.70 6.47
CA ILE A 360 -36.31 -71.89 6.77
C ILE A 360 -35.57 -71.59 5.48
N LEU A 361 -35.33 -70.31 5.20
CA LEU A 361 -34.55 -69.87 4.05
C LEU A 361 -33.20 -69.33 4.53
N SER A 362 -32.12 -69.87 3.96
CA SER A 362 -30.75 -69.53 4.37
C SER A 362 -29.85 -69.37 3.17
N CYS A 363 -28.84 -68.51 3.30
CA CYS A 363 -27.70 -68.50 2.41
C CYS A 363 -26.56 -69.33 3.00
N TYR A 364 -25.81 -69.95 2.12
CA TYR A 364 -24.69 -70.82 2.39
C TYR A 364 -23.45 -70.23 1.74
N VAL A 365 -22.30 -70.35 2.40
CA VAL A 365 -20.98 -69.99 1.84
C VAL A 365 -20.11 -71.23 1.88
N GLY A 366 -19.59 -71.65 0.73
CA GLY A 366 -18.72 -72.84 0.64
C GLY A 366 -19.41 -74.14 1.11
N GLY A 367 -20.72 -74.27 0.89
CA GLY A 367 -21.51 -75.44 1.26
C GLY A 367 -21.92 -75.55 2.73
N LYS A 368 -21.65 -74.53 3.56
CA LYS A 368 -22.11 -74.46 4.96
C LYS A 368 -23.13 -73.34 5.13
N GLU A 369 -24.14 -73.57 5.99
CA GLU A 369 -25.11 -72.53 6.35
C GLU A 369 -24.35 -71.33 6.93
N TYR A 370 -24.52 -70.17 6.31
CA TYR A 370 -23.80 -68.96 6.68
C TYR A 370 -24.72 -68.00 7.43
N GLN A 371 -25.89 -67.69 6.86
CA GLN A 371 -26.85 -66.79 7.48
C GLN A 371 -28.29 -67.15 7.08
N ARG A 372 -29.19 -67.14 8.06
CA ARG A 372 -30.63 -67.29 7.82
C ARG A 372 -31.20 -65.98 7.32
N LEU A 373 -31.97 -66.04 6.23
CA LEU A 373 -32.77 -64.92 5.73
C LEU A 373 -34.05 -64.78 6.58
N GLY A 374 -34.67 -65.90 6.95
CA GLY A 374 -35.89 -65.90 7.75
C GLY A 374 -36.63 -67.24 7.71
N ILE A 375 -37.79 -67.27 8.37
CA ILE A 375 -38.71 -68.41 8.36
C ILE A 375 -39.99 -67.97 7.65
N TRP A 376 -40.43 -68.77 6.68
CA TRP A 376 -41.67 -68.57 5.95
C TRP A 376 -42.75 -69.53 6.42
N TYR A 377 -43.90 -68.97 6.81
CA TYR A 377 -45.13 -69.68 7.11
C TYR A 377 -46.16 -69.41 6.00
N PRO A 378 -46.39 -70.36 5.08
CA PRO A 378 -47.23 -70.13 3.91
C PRO A 378 -48.72 -70.10 4.27
N ALA A 379 -49.45 -69.09 3.80
CA ALA A 379 -50.88 -68.94 4.04
C ALA A 379 -51.76 -69.84 3.14
N THR A 380 -51.22 -70.26 1.99
CA THR A 380 -51.88 -71.10 0.98
C THR A 380 -50.90 -72.13 0.42
N THR A 381 -51.40 -73.17 -0.25
CA THR A 381 -50.56 -74.23 -0.83
C THR A 381 -49.71 -73.76 -2.02
N GLY A 382 -50.24 -72.80 -2.80
CA GLY A 382 -49.47 -71.99 -3.74
C GLY A 382 -49.30 -70.57 -3.19
N ASN A 383 -48.12 -70.25 -2.70
CA ASN A 383 -47.84 -68.98 -2.03
C ASN A 383 -46.43 -68.48 -2.40
N THR A 384 -46.23 -67.16 -2.44
CA THR A 384 -44.93 -66.54 -2.70
C THR A 384 -44.42 -65.87 -1.45
N CYS A 385 -43.14 -66.09 -1.13
CA CYS A 385 -42.41 -65.40 -0.09
C CYS A 385 -41.30 -64.54 -0.70
N VAL A 386 -41.06 -63.38 -0.08
CA VAL A 386 -39.93 -62.50 -0.39
C VAL A 386 -39.20 -62.20 0.90
N LEU A 387 -37.90 -62.49 0.95
CA LEU A 387 -37.06 -62.23 2.10
C LEU A 387 -35.88 -61.34 1.71
N PHE A 388 -35.49 -60.47 2.63
CA PHE A 388 -34.36 -59.55 2.47
C PHE A 388 -33.31 -59.84 3.53
N LEU A 389 -32.03 -59.75 3.16
CA LEU A 389 -30.92 -59.90 4.08
C LEU A 389 -29.81 -58.92 3.70
N GLN A 390 -29.32 -58.14 4.67
CA GLN A 390 -28.08 -57.40 4.53
C GLN A 390 -26.98 -58.18 5.21
N GLN A 391 -25.95 -58.57 4.47
CA GLN A 391 -24.88 -59.40 5.00
C GLN A 391 -23.55 -59.05 4.35
N LYS A 392 -22.47 -59.11 5.15
CA LYS A 392 -21.10 -58.95 4.67
C LYS A 392 -20.59 -60.26 4.10
N PHE A 393 -19.89 -60.17 2.97
CA PHE A 393 -19.21 -61.28 2.33
C PHE A 393 -17.79 -60.88 1.92
N ALA A 394 -16.93 -61.87 1.73
CA ALA A 394 -15.59 -61.71 1.22
C ALA A 394 -15.51 -62.04 -0.28
N ALA A 395 -14.55 -61.43 -0.97
CA ALA A 395 -14.19 -61.83 -2.33
C ALA A 395 -13.76 -63.31 -2.32
N GLY A 396 -14.28 -64.08 -3.27
CA GLY A 396 -14.12 -65.52 -3.38
C GLY A 396 -15.21 -66.34 -2.70
N ASP A 397 -16.08 -65.72 -1.89
CA ASP A 397 -17.20 -66.43 -1.27
C ASP A 397 -18.14 -66.99 -2.33
N LYS A 398 -18.45 -68.29 -2.20
CA LYS A 398 -19.37 -69.03 -3.05
C LYS A 398 -20.74 -69.12 -2.40
N VAL A 399 -21.62 -68.20 -2.79
CA VAL A 399 -22.93 -68.00 -2.17
C VAL A 399 -23.99 -68.85 -2.88
N THR A 400 -24.74 -69.61 -2.09
CA THR A 400 -25.85 -70.45 -2.56
C THR A 400 -27.04 -70.32 -1.60
N PHE A 401 -28.24 -70.67 -2.03
CA PHE A 401 -29.47 -70.48 -1.26
C PHE A 401 -30.23 -71.77 -1.08
N TYR A 402 -30.81 -71.96 0.10
CA TYR A 402 -31.45 -73.22 0.48
C TYR A 402 -32.79 -72.97 1.16
N ILE A 403 -33.71 -73.90 0.96
CA ILE A 403 -34.93 -74.05 1.75
C ILE A 403 -34.85 -75.32 2.59
N THR A 404 -35.22 -75.22 3.88
CA THR A 404 -35.38 -76.39 4.76
C THR A 404 -36.82 -76.43 5.27
N PRO A 405 -37.69 -77.24 4.64
CA PRO A 405 -39.07 -77.41 5.07
C PRO A 405 -39.15 -78.22 6.38
N ARG A 406 -40.07 -77.87 7.26
CA ARG A 406 -40.35 -78.57 8.52
C ARG A 406 -41.85 -78.63 8.75
N SER A 407 -42.32 -79.71 9.37
CA SER A 407 -43.74 -79.93 9.65
C SER A 407 -44.60 -79.89 8.38
N THR A 408 -44.04 -80.31 7.25
CA THR A 408 -44.76 -80.36 5.97
C THR A 408 -45.56 -81.66 5.83
N GLY A 409 -45.08 -82.77 6.41
CA GLY A 409 -45.68 -84.10 6.25
C GLY A 409 -45.59 -84.67 4.83
N LYS A 410 -44.82 -84.02 3.96
CA LYS A 410 -44.63 -84.37 2.53
C LYS A 410 -43.46 -83.60 1.93
N THR A 411 -42.96 -84.13 0.80
CA THR A 411 -42.12 -83.38 -0.13
C THR A 411 -42.91 -82.22 -0.74
N ILE A 412 -42.35 -81.02 -0.67
CA ILE A 412 -42.93 -79.82 -1.27
C ILE A 412 -42.22 -79.49 -2.59
N ASN A 413 -42.90 -78.74 -3.45
CA ASN A 413 -42.36 -78.28 -4.72
C ASN A 413 -42.34 -76.75 -4.73
N ILE A 414 -41.14 -76.21 -4.95
CA ILE A 414 -40.94 -74.83 -5.32
C ILE A 414 -41.18 -74.74 -6.82
N ALA A 415 -42.16 -73.93 -7.21
CA ALA A 415 -42.50 -73.68 -8.60
C ALA A 415 -41.44 -72.79 -9.25
N THR A 416 -41.08 -71.70 -8.56
CA THR A 416 -40.08 -70.73 -9.04
C THR A 416 -39.27 -70.17 -7.89
N ALA A 417 -38.01 -69.88 -8.16
CA ALA A 417 -37.13 -69.15 -7.26
C ALA A 417 -36.26 -68.17 -8.05
N TYR A 418 -36.00 -67.00 -7.47
CA TYR A 418 -35.02 -66.06 -8.02
C TYR A 418 -34.41 -65.20 -6.92
N VAL A 419 -33.16 -64.80 -7.13
CA VAL A 419 -32.39 -63.96 -6.23
C VAL A 419 -31.86 -62.72 -6.93
N THR A 420 -31.95 -61.60 -6.22
CA THR A 420 -31.17 -60.39 -6.50
C THR A 420 -30.17 -60.20 -5.37
N MET A 421 -28.89 -60.06 -5.70
CA MET A 421 -27.82 -59.79 -4.75
C MET A 421 -27.03 -58.58 -5.21
N SER A 422 -27.14 -57.46 -4.49
CA SER A 422 -26.53 -56.17 -4.86
C SER A 422 -25.48 -55.76 -3.85
N GLN A 423 -24.29 -55.38 -4.32
CA GLN A 423 -23.26 -54.77 -3.49
C GLN A 423 -23.69 -53.34 -3.14
N ILE A 424 -23.81 -53.03 -1.85
CA ILE A 424 -24.33 -51.74 -1.36
C ILE A 424 -23.35 -50.99 -0.44
N GLY A 425 -22.16 -51.54 -0.18
CA GLY A 425 -21.17 -50.93 0.68
C GLY A 425 -19.80 -51.55 0.54
#